data_AF-A0A3M3S4C5-F1
#
_entry.id   AF-A0A3M3S4C5-F1
#
_cell.length_a   1.000
_cell.length_b   1.000
_cell.length_c   1.000
_cell.angle_alpha   90.00
_cell.angle_beta   90.00
_cell.angle_gamma   90.00
#
_symmetry.space_group_name_H-M   'P 1'
#
loop_
_entity.id
_entity.type
_entity.pdbx_description
1 polymer ?
#
loop_
_entity_poly.entity_id
_entity_poly.type
_entity_poly.pdbx_seq_one_letter_code
_entity_poly.pdbx_strand_id
1 'polypeptide(L)'
;MEELRHHLQQLPDILQVELATQVGDWGTLEYIEITDRHIQAINHLIANKHAPLRQDHIDNIPTALGDARWTKSDIEMHARLGSLTGVTPIDFFSMTVYAQFQMESIRFLNELKANLESLHARIKEQNRQYLERLATEAANRQAQEAAQRQAEEEARARAETEEAARRLAEEQAAQQRAIEAAFQLAQRQVEEAEHALALRNAEEARATEAESLRVIEVTFGPEASREIDNAIKVLSGTIEIAITDFSNTISAHGAFDMSQLEAIQNMSATH
;
A
#
# COMPACT_ATOMS: atom_id res chain seq x y z
N MET A 1 -15.58 -33.83 31.28
CA MET A 1 -16.11 -35.21 31.41
C MET A 1 -16.14 -35.71 32.85
N GLU A 2 -15.15 -35.42 33.70
CA GLU A 2 -15.14 -35.87 35.11
C GLU A 2 -16.31 -35.31 35.93
N GLU A 3 -16.67 -34.04 35.74
CA GLU A 3 -17.79 -33.41 36.43
C GLU A 3 -19.15 -34.00 36.07
N LEU A 4 -19.37 -34.33 34.78
CA LEU A 4 -20.54 -35.10 34.36
C LEU A 4 -20.59 -36.45 35.10
N ARG A 5 -19.49 -37.20 35.15
CA ARG A 5 -19.42 -38.48 35.86
C ARG A 5 -19.69 -38.30 37.36
N HIS A 6 -19.15 -37.25 37.96
CA HIS A 6 -19.37 -36.92 39.36
C HIS A 6 -20.86 -36.70 39.66
N HIS A 7 -21.56 -35.91 38.84
CA HIS A 7 -23.00 -35.69 39.00
C HIS A 7 -23.81 -36.96 38.76
N LEU A 8 -23.44 -37.80 37.78
CA LEU A 8 -24.10 -39.07 37.53
C LEU A 8 -23.96 -40.05 38.71
N GLN A 9 -22.81 -40.07 39.39
CA GLN A 9 -22.58 -40.91 40.57
C GLN A 9 -23.45 -40.51 41.78
N GLN A 10 -23.97 -39.29 41.82
CA GLN A 10 -24.89 -38.85 42.89
C GLN A 10 -26.29 -39.45 42.73
N LEU A 11 -26.65 -39.95 41.54
CA LEU A 11 -27.92 -40.64 41.36
C LEU A 11 -27.92 -42.01 42.06
N PRO A 12 -29.07 -42.46 42.58
CA PRO A 12 -29.33 -43.87 42.87
C PRO A 12 -29.02 -44.76 41.66
N ASP A 13 -28.45 -45.94 41.89
CA ASP A 13 -28.01 -46.85 40.82
C ASP A 13 -29.13 -47.22 39.83
N ILE A 14 -30.36 -47.39 40.31
CA ILE A 14 -31.52 -47.67 39.46
C ILE A 14 -31.77 -46.54 38.44
N LEU A 15 -31.62 -45.28 38.86
CA LEU A 15 -31.79 -44.12 37.99
C LEU A 15 -30.60 -43.95 37.05
N GLN A 16 -29.39 -44.32 37.47
CA GLN A 16 -28.23 -44.34 36.58
C GLN A 16 -28.45 -45.33 35.43
N VAL A 17 -29.00 -46.52 35.70
CA VAL A 17 -29.29 -47.54 34.67
C VAL A 17 -30.40 -47.08 33.73
N GLU A 18 -31.50 -46.56 34.26
CA GLU A 18 -32.59 -45.99 33.44
C GLU A 18 -32.09 -44.85 32.55
N LEU A 19 -31.28 -43.94 33.11
CA LEU A 19 -30.70 -42.83 32.37
C LEU A 19 -29.73 -43.31 31.30
N ALA A 20 -28.83 -44.24 31.61
CA ALA A 20 -27.91 -44.81 30.63
C ALA A 20 -28.66 -45.49 29.48
N THR A 21 -29.76 -46.19 29.79
CA THR A 21 -30.63 -46.81 28.78
C THR A 21 -31.27 -45.76 27.87
N GLN A 22 -31.75 -44.65 28.46
CA GLN A 22 -32.40 -43.58 27.72
C GLN A 22 -31.41 -42.75 26.87
N VAL A 23 -30.21 -42.50 27.39
CA VAL A 23 -29.17 -41.77 26.66
C VAL A 23 -28.63 -42.63 25.51
N GLY A 24 -28.42 -43.93 25.73
CA GLY A 24 -27.83 -44.84 24.75
C GLY A 24 -26.33 -44.63 24.57
N ASP A 25 -25.80 -44.97 23.39
CA ASP A 25 -24.38 -44.71 23.07
C ASP A 25 -24.15 -43.23 22.74
N TRP A 26 -23.04 -42.70 23.26
CA TRP A 26 -22.61 -41.31 23.12
C TRP A 26 -21.10 -41.18 22.90
N GLY A 27 -20.39 -42.27 22.60
CA GLY A 27 -18.93 -42.28 22.45
C GLY A 27 -18.37 -41.39 21.34
N THR A 28 -19.19 -41.04 20.34
CA THR A 28 -18.80 -40.18 19.20
C THR A 28 -19.22 -38.73 19.35
N LEU A 29 -19.92 -38.36 20.42
CA LEU A 29 -20.51 -37.04 20.57
C LEU A 29 -19.55 -36.07 21.25
N GLU A 30 -19.67 -34.79 20.91
CA GLU A 30 -18.94 -33.74 21.62
C GLU A 30 -19.51 -33.53 23.03
N TYR A 31 -18.71 -32.97 23.94
CA TYR A 31 -19.13 -32.82 25.34
C TYR A 31 -20.40 -31.98 25.52
N ILE A 32 -20.59 -30.97 24.66
CA ILE A 32 -21.80 -30.13 24.66
C ILE A 32 -23.04 -30.95 24.25
N GLU A 33 -22.90 -31.84 23.27
CA GLU A 33 -23.97 -32.70 22.77
C GLU A 33 -24.28 -33.82 23.79
N ILE A 34 -23.24 -34.38 24.42
CA ILE A 34 -23.40 -35.37 25.49
C ILE A 34 -24.25 -34.77 26.62
N THR A 35 -23.92 -33.56 27.09
CA THR A 35 -24.66 -32.92 28.19
C THR A 35 -26.10 -32.59 27.81
N ASP A 36 -26.34 -32.08 26.61
CA ASP A 36 -27.70 -31.83 26.12
C ASP A 36 -28.53 -33.12 26.03
N ARG A 37 -27.95 -34.20 25.49
CA ARG A 37 -28.61 -35.50 25.40
C ARG A 37 -28.99 -36.07 26.77
N HIS A 38 -28.14 -35.90 27.77
CA HIS A 38 -28.47 -36.30 29.15
C HIS A 38 -29.62 -35.47 29.71
N ILE A 39 -29.66 -34.15 29.47
CA ILE A 39 -30.77 -33.29 29.90
C ILE A 39 -32.09 -33.74 29.25
N GLN A 40 -32.08 -34.03 27.94
CA GLN A 40 -33.26 -34.54 27.24
C GLN A 40 -33.73 -35.89 27.79
N ALA A 41 -32.81 -36.82 28.03
CA ALA A 41 -33.11 -38.11 28.63
C ALA A 41 -33.71 -37.97 30.04
N ILE A 42 -33.17 -37.06 30.86
CA ILE A 42 -33.71 -36.76 32.19
C ILE A 42 -35.14 -36.21 32.09
N ASN A 43 -35.41 -35.27 31.17
CA ASN A 43 -36.76 -34.74 30.97
C ASN A 43 -37.76 -35.85 30.60
N HIS A 44 -37.34 -36.78 29.74
CA HIS A 44 -38.18 -37.92 29.37
C HIS A 44 -38.45 -38.85 30.56
N LEU A 45 -37.42 -39.16 31.36
CA LEU A 45 -37.58 -39.99 32.56
C LEU A 45 -38.49 -39.33 33.60
N ILE A 46 -38.34 -38.02 33.83
CA ILE A 46 -39.23 -37.27 34.74
C ILE A 46 -40.68 -37.39 34.27
N ALA A 47 -40.94 -37.17 32.97
CA ALA A 47 -42.28 -37.30 32.41
C ALA A 47 -42.85 -38.71 32.59
N ASN A 48 -42.06 -39.75 32.31
CA ASN A 48 -42.48 -41.15 32.47
C ASN A 48 -42.77 -41.51 33.93
N LYS A 49 -41.97 -41.02 34.88
CA LYS A 49 -42.19 -41.25 36.31
C LYS A 49 -43.36 -40.48 36.87
N HIS A 50 -43.66 -39.32 36.30
CA HIS A 50 -44.81 -38.51 36.68
C HIS A 50 -46.14 -39.06 36.12
N ALA A 51 -46.12 -39.68 34.94
CA ALA A 51 -47.32 -40.17 34.25
C ALA A 51 -48.24 -41.09 35.10
N PRO A 52 -47.74 -42.05 35.90
CA PRO A 52 -48.60 -42.92 36.72
C PRO A 52 -49.00 -42.33 38.08
N LEU A 53 -48.52 -41.12 38.43
CA LEU A 53 -48.82 -40.52 39.73
C LEU A 53 -50.27 -40.04 39.80
N ARG A 54 -50.92 -40.33 40.94
CA ARG A 54 -52.27 -39.84 41.24
C ARG A 54 -52.25 -38.98 42.50
N GLN A 55 -53.03 -37.90 42.50
CA GLN A 55 -53.03 -36.90 43.56
C GLN A 55 -53.47 -37.46 44.92
N ASP A 56 -54.44 -38.37 44.93
CA ASP A 56 -54.92 -39.03 46.15
C ASP A 56 -53.83 -39.80 46.90
N HIS A 57 -52.90 -40.43 46.16
CA HIS A 57 -51.76 -41.10 46.76
C HIS A 57 -50.70 -40.12 47.24
N ILE A 58 -50.47 -39.02 46.51
CA ILE A 58 -49.52 -37.97 46.88
C ILE A 58 -49.94 -37.28 48.18
N ASP A 59 -51.20 -36.87 48.27
CA ASP A 59 -51.75 -36.17 49.44
C ASP A 59 -51.73 -37.04 50.70
N ASN A 60 -51.75 -38.37 50.54
CA ASN A 60 -51.70 -39.32 51.64
C ASN A 60 -50.29 -39.60 52.16
N ILE A 61 -49.22 -39.21 51.45
CA ILE A 61 -47.83 -39.49 51.84
C ILE A 61 -47.52 -38.96 53.25
N PRO A 62 -47.79 -37.68 53.60
CA PRO A 62 -47.50 -37.15 54.93
C PRO A 62 -48.16 -37.94 56.06
N THR A 63 -49.40 -38.41 55.80
CA THR A 63 -50.19 -39.14 56.81
C THR A 63 -49.74 -40.60 56.94
N ALA A 64 -49.42 -41.26 55.83
CA ALA A 64 -49.10 -42.69 55.82
C ALA A 64 -47.61 -43.01 56.02
N LEU A 65 -46.72 -42.13 55.56
CA LEU A 65 -45.27 -42.37 55.48
C LEU A 65 -44.44 -41.29 56.19
N GLY A 66 -45.06 -40.14 56.53
CA GLY A 66 -44.39 -38.98 57.11
C GLY A 66 -43.68 -38.10 56.07
N ASP A 67 -43.01 -37.06 56.56
CA ASP A 67 -42.43 -35.99 55.73
C ASP A 67 -40.91 -36.15 55.47
N ALA A 68 -40.32 -37.26 55.91
CA ALA A 68 -38.89 -37.48 55.77
C ALA A 68 -38.51 -37.76 54.31
N ARG A 69 -37.63 -36.93 53.75
CA ARG A 69 -37.07 -37.15 52.41
C ARG A 69 -36.24 -38.43 52.36
N TRP A 70 -36.40 -39.18 51.27
CA TRP A 70 -35.62 -40.39 51.07
C TRP A 70 -34.20 -40.07 50.59
N THR A 71 -33.23 -40.67 51.26
CA THR A 71 -31.82 -40.61 50.84
C THR A 71 -31.58 -41.52 49.63
N LYS A 72 -30.38 -41.42 49.04
CA LYS A 72 -29.95 -42.32 47.95
C LYS A 72 -30.08 -43.80 48.38
N SER A 73 -29.66 -44.11 49.61
CA SER A 73 -29.73 -45.46 50.17
C SER A 73 -31.17 -45.96 50.34
N ASP A 74 -32.09 -45.08 50.72
CA ASP A 74 -33.51 -45.46 50.89
C ASP A 74 -34.15 -45.84 49.55
N ILE A 75 -33.86 -45.06 48.49
CA ILE A 75 -34.31 -45.34 47.12
C ILE A 75 -33.72 -46.66 46.60
N GLU A 76 -32.43 -46.91 46.84
CA GLU A 76 -31.76 -48.14 46.41
C GLU A 76 -32.30 -49.36 47.15
N MET A 77 -32.52 -49.25 48.46
CA MET A 77 -33.13 -50.31 49.26
C MET A 77 -34.55 -50.59 48.77
N HIS A 78 -35.36 -49.56 48.52
CA HIS A 78 -36.72 -49.73 48.02
C HIS A 78 -36.74 -50.40 46.64
N ALA A 79 -35.89 -49.96 45.71
CA ALA A 79 -35.78 -50.57 44.37
C ALA A 79 -35.40 -52.05 44.45
N ARG A 80 -34.49 -52.43 45.35
CA ARG A 80 -34.12 -53.84 45.60
C ARG A 80 -35.29 -54.65 46.17
N LEU A 81 -36.08 -54.08 47.07
CA LEU A 81 -37.24 -54.77 47.63
C LEU A 81 -38.34 -54.95 46.57
N GLY A 82 -38.58 -53.94 45.73
CA GLY A 82 -39.56 -54.01 44.64
C GLY A 82 -39.22 -55.06 43.58
N SER A 83 -37.94 -55.24 43.26
CA SER A 83 -37.51 -56.26 42.29
C SER A 83 -37.63 -57.70 42.83
N LEU A 84 -37.58 -57.88 44.15
CA LEU A 84 -37.72 -59.19 44.80
C LEU A 84 -39.16 -59.66 44.89
N THR A 85 -40.11 -58.74 45.11
CA THR A 85 -41.51 -59.12 45.32
C THR A 85 -42.25 -59.35 44.01
N GLY A 86 -41.89 -58.66 42.92
CA GLY A 86 -42.58 -58.76 41.62
C GLY A 86 -44.06 -58.38 41.69
N VAL A 87 -44.51 -57.82 42.82
CA VAL A 87 -45.90 -57.48 43.08
C VAL A 87 -46.16 -56.07 42.59
N THR A 88 -47.06 -55.94 41.62
CA THR A 88 -47.62 -54.64 41.24
C THR A 88 -48.38 -54.07 42.44
N PRO A 89 -48.16 -52.80 42.82
CA PRO A 89 -48.96 -52.16 43.86
C PRO A 89 -50.45 -52.23 43.50
N ILE A 90 -51.27 -52.81 44.38
CA ILE A 90 -52.70 -53.05 44.13
C ILE A 90 -53.59 -52.40 45.19
N ASP A 91 -53.10 -52.23 46.41
CA ASP A 91 -53.84 -51.60 47.50
C ASP A 91 -53.44 -50.12 47.66
N PHE A 92 -54.28 -49.36 48.34
CA PHE A 92 -54.09 -47.92 48.48
C PHE A 92 -52.77 -47.56 49.17
N PHE A 93 -52.34 -48.35 50.17
CA PHE A 93 -51.09 -48.10 50.89
C PHE A 93 -49.88 -48.37 49.98
N SER A 94 -49.84 -49.52 49.29
CA SER A 94 -48.73 -49.81 48.36
C SER A 94 -48.65 -48.81 47.20
N MET A 95 -49.80 -48.32 46.72
CA MET A 95 -49.83 -47.22 45.73
C MET A 95 -49.30 -45.89 46.30
N THR A 96 -49.56 -45.57 47.58
CA THR A 96 -48.94 -44.41 48.25
C THR A 96 -47.42 -44.57 48.40
N VAL A 97 -46.93 -45.77 48.74
CA VAL A 97 -45.47 -46.03 48.77
C VAL A 97 -44.85 -45.90 47.38
N TYR A 98 -45.51 -46.43 46.35
CA TYR A 98 -45.07 -46.28 44.97
C TYR A 98 -45.03 -44.82 44.53
N ALA A 99 -46.03 -44.01 44.91
CA ALA A 99 -46.04 -42.59 44.63
C ALA A 99 -44.85 -41.86 45.29
N GLN A 100 -44.55 -42.14 46.56
CA GLN A 100 -43.38 -41.58 47.25
C GLN A 100 -42.07 -41.94 46.54
N PHE A 101 -41.90 -43.21 46.15
CA PHE A 101 -40.71 -43.64 45.39
C PHE A 101 -40.55 -42.89 44.07
N GLN A 102 -41.64 -42.69 43.31
CA GLN A 102 -41.59 -41.94 42.05
C GLN A 102 -41.30 -40.45 42.27
N MET A 103 -41.92 -39.82 43.29
CA MET A 103 -41.66 -38.42 43.62
C MET A 103 -40.21 -38.17 44.03
N GLU A 104 -39.64 -39.04 44.86
CA GLU A 104 -38.23 -38.94 45.26
C GLU A 104 -37.28 -39.22 44.09
N SER A 105 -37.62 -40.18 43.22
CA SER A 105 -36.89 -40.40 41.97
C SER A 105 -36.89 -39.16 41.08
N ILE A 106 -38.05 -38.50 40.92
CA ILE A 106 -38.18 -37.24 40.19
C ILE A 106 -37.33 -36.14 40.85
N ARG A 107 -37.26 -36.07 42.18
CA ARG A 107 -36.41 -35.10 42.89
C ARG A 107 -34.94 -35.28 42.53
N PHE A 108 -34.39 -36.50 42.62
CA PHE A 108 -33.00 -36.79 42.24
C PHE A 108 -32.73 -36.43 40.77
N LEU A 109 -33.67 -36.73 39.87
CA LEU A 109 -33.55 -36.36 38.46
C LEU A 109 -33.57 -34.83 38.24
N ASN A 110 -34.41 -34.09 38.98
CA ASN A 110 -34.44 -32.63 38.92
C ASN A 110 -33.16 -31.99 39.46
N GLU A 111 -32.58 -32.54 40.54
CA GLU A 111 -31.29 -32.08 41.07
C GLU A 111 -30.17 -32.32 40.06
N LEU A 112 -30.13 -33.49 39.42
CA LEU A 112 -29.18 -33.76 38.34
C LEU A 112 -29.40 -32.81 37.16
N LYS A 113 -30.66 -32.62 36.73
CA LYS A 113 -31.00 -31.73 35.62
C LYS A 113 -30.46 -30.32 35.85
N ALA A 114 -30.70 -29.74 37.02
CA ALA A 114 -30.22 -28.39 37.35
C ALA A 114 -28.69 -28.30 37.28
N ASN A 115 -27.98 -29.31 37.79
CA ASN A 115 -26.53 -29.38 37.71
C ASN A 115 -26.04 -29.50 36.25
N LEU A 116 -26.69 -30.32 35.43
CA LEU A 116 -26.33 -30.48 34.02
C LEU A 116 -26.67 -29.26 33.17
N GLU A 117 -27.77 -28.55 33.45
CA GLU A 117 -28.11 -27.29 32.79
C GLU A 117 -27.04 -26.21 33.07
N SER A 118 -26.59 -26.12 34.32
CA SER A 118 -25.47 -25.24 34.70
C SER A 118 -24.18 -25.62 33.98
N LEU A 119 -23.84 -26.91 33.98
CA LEU A 119 -22.66 -27.44 33.29
C LEU A 119 -22.72 -27.17 31.77
N HIS A 120 -23.87 -27.43 31.15
CA HIS A 120 -24.10 -27.22 29.72
C HIS A 120 -23.95 -25.74 29.35
N ALA A 121 -24.55 -24.83 30.13
CA ALA A 121 -24.40 -23.39 29.93
C ALA A 121 -22.93 -22.95 30.00
N ARG A 122 -22.17 -23.48 30.96
CA ARG A 122 -20.75 -23.17 31.11
C ARG A 122 -19.91 -23.68 29.94
N ILE A 123 -20.15 -24.91 29.47
CA ILE A 123 -19.47 -25.49 28.31
C ILE A 123 -19.79 -24.68 27.04
N LYS A 124 -21.05 -24.33 26.83
CA LYS A 124 -21.49 -23.52 25.70
C LYS A 124 -20.80 -22.16 25.67
N GLU A 125 -20.69 -21.50 26.82
CA GLU A 125 -20.01 -20.22 26.95
C GLU A 125 -18.50 -20.36 26.71
N GLN A 126 -17.85 -21.40 27.25
CA GLN A 126 -16.44 -21.68 26.98
C GLN A 126 -16.17 -21.90 25.48
N ASN A 127 -17.03 -22.66 24.79
CA ASN A 127 -16.92 -22.88 23.36
C ASN A 127 -17.10 -21.58 22.57
N ARG A 128 -18.06 -20.73 22.96
CA ARG A 128 -18.24 -19.39 22.35
C ARG A 128 -16.98 -18.55 22.47
N GLN A 129 -16.42 -18.45 23.68
CA GLN A 129 -15.19 -17.69 23.94
C GLN A 129 -13.99 -18.23 23.15
N TYR A 130 -13.87 -19.54 23.04
CA TYR A 130 -12.80 -20.17 22.26
C TYR A 130 -12.90 -19.81 20.77
N LEU A 131 -14.11 -19.91 20.19
CA LEU A 131 -14.35 -19.55 18.79
C LEU A 131 -14.12 -18.05 18.53
N GLU A 132 -14.50 -17.19 19.47
CA GLU A 132 -14.25 -15.74 19.37
C GLU A 132 -12.76 -15.40 19.40
N ARG A 133 -11.98 -16.06 20.27
CA ARG A 133 -10.52 -15.91 20.27
C ARG A 133 -9.91 -16.36 18.96
N LEU A 134 -10.32 -17.50 18.44
CA LEU A 134 -9.82 -18.03 17.17
C LEU A 134 -10.14 -17.09 16.00
N ALA A 135 -11.35 -16.52 15.96
CA ALA A 135 -11.74 -15.52 14.96
C ALA A 135 -10.92 -14.22 15.11
N THR A 136 -10.70 -13.75 16.33
CA THR A 136 -9.91 -12.55 16.62
C THR A 136 -8.45 -12.75 16.22
N GLU A 137 -7.85 -13.90 16.53
CA GLU A 137 -6.49 -14.24 16.13
C GLU A 137 -6.36 -14.33 14.60
N ALA A 138 -7.34 -14.93 13.92
CA ALA A 138 -7.37 -14.98 12.46
C ALA A 138 -7.46 -13.57 11.84
N ALA A 139 -8.32 -12.71 12.37
CA ALA A 139 -8.43 -11.31 11.93
C ALA A 139 -7.13 -10.53 12.18
N ASN A 140 -6.50 -10.72 13.34
CA ASN A 140 -5.21 -10.09 13.65
C ASN A 140 -4.10 -10.55 12.71
N ARG A 141 -4.03 -11.84 12.38
CA ARG A 141 -3.06 -12.35 11.39
C ARG A 141 -3.30 -11.73 10.02
N GLN A 142 -4.55 -11.67 9.56
CA GLN A 142 -4.89 -11.03 8.30
C GLN A 142 -4.51 -9.55 8.27
N ALA A 143 -4.75 -8.82 9.36
CA ALA A 143 -4.36 -7.41 9.48
C ALA A 143 -2.83 -7.23 9.47
N GLN A 144 -2.09 -8.12 10.15
CA GLN A 144 -0.63 -8.11 10.14
C GLN A 144 -0.07 -8.42 8.75
N GLU A 145 -0.61 -9.43 8.05
CA GLU A 145 -0.20 -9.75 6.69
C GLU A 145 -0.50 -8.60 5.73
N ALA A 146 -1.66 -7.95 5.86
CA ALA A 146 -2.00 -6.78 5.04
C ALA A 146 -1.04 -5.61 5.29
N ALA A 147 -0.72 -5.32 6.56
CA ALA A 147 0.24 -4.29 6.92
C ALA A 147 1.65 -4.60 6.40
N GLN A 148 2.08 -5.87 6.45
CA GLN A 148 3.37 -6.30 5.90
C GLN A 148 3.41 -6.12 4.38
N ARG A 149 2.36 -6.50 3.66
CA ARG A 149 2.28 -6.30 2.20
C ARG A 149 2.34 -4.82 1.84
N GLN A 150 1.61 -3.97 2.57
CA GLN A 150 1.67 -2.52 2.35
C GLN A 150 3.07 -1.95 2.62
N ALA A 151 3.72 -2.35 3.70
CA ALA A 151 5.08 -1.92 4.01
C ALA A 151 6.09 -2.41 2.94
N GLU A 152 5.92 -3.62 2.42
CA GLU A 152 6.76 -4.14 1.34
C GLU A 152 6.53 -3.40 0.02
N GLU A 153 5.28 -3.10 -0.34
CA GLU A 153 4.94 -2.30 -1.52
C GLU A 153 5.49 -0.87 -1.41
N GLU A 154 5.37 -0.23 -0.25
CA GLU A 154 5.98 1.08 0.01
C GLU A 154 7.51 1.05 -0.08
N ALA A 155 8.14 0.00 0.46
CA ALA A 155 9.59 -0.17 0.37
C ALA A 155 10.05 -0.35 -1.09
N ARG A 156 9.31 -1.13 -1.89
CA ARG A 156 9.56 -1.30 -3.32
C ARG A 156 9.38 0.02 -4.08
N ALA A 157 8.30 0.75 -3.83
CA ALA A 157 8.07 2.04 -4.45
C ALA A 157 9.18 3.05 -4.12
N ARG A 158 9.67 3.05 -2.86
CA ARG A 158 10.82 3.88 -2.47
C ARG A 158 12.10 3.46 -3.18
N ALA A 159 12.39 2.17 -3.25
CA ALA A 159 13.56 1.66 -3.96
C ALA A 159 13.52 2.05 -5.45
N GLU A 160 12.37 1.92 -6.11
CA GLU A 160 12.18 2.35 -7.51
C GLU A 160 12.39 3.87 -7.67
N THR A 161 11.87 4.69 -6.75
CA THR A 161 12.08 6.15 -6.79
C THR A 161 13.55 6.52 -6.58
N GLU A 162 14.26 5.81 -5.70
CA GLU A 162 15.68 6.04 -5.45
C GLU A 162 16.53 5.61 -6.66
N GLU A 163 16.23 4.46 -7.27
CA GLU A 163 16.91 4.01 -8.50
C GLU A 163 16.67 4.99 -9.65
N ALA A 164 15.44 5.50 -9.83
CA ALA A 164 15.14 6.51 -10.83
C ALA A 164 15.93 7.81 -10.58
N ALA A 165 16.02 8.26 -9.33
CA ALA A 165 16.80 9.43 -8.95
C ALA A 165 18.31 9.23 -9.20
N ARG A 166 18.85 8.04 -8.91
CA ARG A 166 20.24 7.68 -9.20
C ARG A 166 20.52 7.70 -10.71
N ARG A 167 19.64 7.11 -11.53
CA ARG A 167 19.78 7.14 -13.00
C ARG A 167 19.80 8.57 -13.54
N LEU A 168 18.88 9.42 -13.07
CA LEU A 168 18.85 10.83 -13.47
C LEU A 168 20.17 11.56 -13.09
N ALA A 169 20.69 11.32 -11.89
CA ALA A 169 21.95 11.91 -11.45
C ALA A 169 23.15 11.41 -12.27
N GLU A 170 23.18 10.12 -12.62
CA GLU A 170 24.20 9.54 -13.50
C GLU A 170 24.13 10.13 -14.91
N GLU A 171 22.93 10.29 -15.47
CA GLU A 171 22.72 10.93 -16.78
C GLU A 171 23.18 12.39 -16.77
N GLN A 172 22.83 13.16 -15.74
CA GLN A 172 23.31 14.54 -15.59
C GLN A 172 24.84 14.61 -15.47
N ALA A 173 25.44 13.73 -14.67
CA ALA A 173 26.90 13.67 -14.54
C ALA A 173 27.58 13.28 -15.87
N ALA A 174 27.00 12.36 -16.64
CA ALA A 174 27.49 11.97 -17.95
C ALA A 174 27.39 13.13 -18.96
N GLN A 175 26.27 13.87 -18.98
CA GLN A 175 26.10 15.06 -19.81
C GLN A 175 27.12 16.14 -19.45
N GLN A 176 27.34 16.40 -18.16
CA GLN A 176 28.33 17.38 -17.71
C GLN A 176 29.74 17.01 -18.20
N ARG A 177 30.14 15.74 -18.05
CA ARG A 177 31.42 15.24 -18.58
C ARG A 177 31.53 15.38 -20.11
N ALA A 178 30.44 15.16 -20.83
CA ALA A 178 30.42 15.34 -22.28
C ALA A 178 30.59 16.80 -22.69
N ILE A 179 29.95 17.74 -21.97
CA ILE A 179 30.12 19.18 -22.18
C ILE A 179 31.55 19.61 -21.87
N GLU A 180 32.12 19.16 -20.75
CA GLU A 180 33.52 19.45 -20.38
C GLU A 180 34.50 18.90 -21.42
N ALA A 181 34.30 17.67 -21.90
CA ALA A 181 35.13 17.07 -22.94
C ALA A 181 35.03 17.83 -24.27
N ALA A 182 33.83 18.27 -24.67
CA ALA A 182 33.63 19.08 -25.86
C ALA A 182 34.30 20.46 -25.74
N PHE A 183 34.24 21.08 -24.55
CA PHE A 183 34.93 22.34 -24.28
C PHE A 183 36.44 22.20 -24.37
N GLN A 184 37.03 21.15 -23.77
CA GLN A 184 38.46 20.86 -23.89
C GLN A 184 38.90 20.62 -25.34
N LEU A 185 38.07 19.95 -26.14
CA LEU A 185 38.34 19.72 -27.56
C LEU A 185 38.29 21.04 -28.35
N ALA A 186 37.31 21.90 -28.07
CA ALA A 186 37.25 23.24 -28.67
C ALA A 186 38.47 24.09 -28.28
N GLN A 187 38.90 24.03 -27.02
CA GLN A 187 40.11 24.73 -26.57
C GLN A 187 41.36 24.24 -27.30
N ARG A 188 41.54 22.92 -27.48
CA ARG A 188 42.63 22.37 -28.30
C ARG A 188 42.56 22.84 -29.76
N GLN A 189 41.38 22.88 -30.35
CA GLN A 189 41.21 23.36 -31.73
C GLN A 189 41.60 24.84 -31.87
N VAL A 190 41.31 25.66 -30.85
CA VAL A 190 41.74 27.06 -30.80
C VAL A 190 43.26 27.15 -30.65
N GLU A 191 43.87 26.41 -29.73
CA GLU A 191 45.34 26.38 -29.55
C GLU A 191 46.06 25.88 -30.82
N GLU A 192 45.55 24.85 -31.48
CA GLU A 192 46.07 24.36 -32.76
C GLU A 192 45.93 25.41 -33.89
N ALA A 193 44.79 26.11 -33.94
CA ALA A 193 44.57 27.19 -34.91
C ALA A 193 45.46 28.41 -34.64
N GLU A 194 45.68 28.78 -33.37
CA GLU A 194 46.63 29.82 -32.97
C GLU A 194 48.06 29.43 -33.36
N HIS A 195 48.45 28.18 -33.13
CA HIS A 195 49.75 27.67 -33.58
C HIS A 195 49.89 27.71 -35.11
N ALA A 196 48.86 27.31 -35.85
CA ALA A 196 48.85 27.36 -37.31
C ALA A 196 48.92 28.81 -37.84
N LEU A 197 48.23 29.75 -37.20
CA LEU A 197 48.32 31.19 -37.51
C LEU A 197 49.71 31.75 -37.19
N ALA A 198 50.31 31.37 -36.07
CA ALA A 198 51.68 31.76 -35.72
C ALA A 198 52.69 31.24 -36.74
N LEU A 199 52.51 30.01 -37.22
CA LEU A 199 53.33 29.41 -38.28
C LEU A 199 53.18 30.18 -39.59
N ARG A 200 51.94 30.49 -39.98
CA ARG A 200 51.64 31.28 -41.19
C ARG A 200 52.21 32.70 -41.11
N ASN A 201 52.08 33.36 -39.95
CA ASN A 201 52.67 34.69 -39.75
C ASN A 201 54.20 34.65 -39.81
N ALA A 202 54.83 33.59 -39.30
CA ALA A 202 56.27 33.40 -39.41
C ALA A 202 56.71 33.13 -40.87
N GLU A 203 55.89 32.44 -41.66
CA GLU A 203 56.12 32.25 -43.10
C GLU A 203 55.91 33.55 -43.89
N GLU A 204 54.87 34.34 -43.59
CA GLU A 204 54.64 35.66 -44.19
C GLU A 204 55.74 36.67 -43.81
N ALA A 205 56.27 36.62 -42.58
CA ALA A 205 57.43 37.41 -42.16
C ALA A 205 58.70 37.02 -42.94
N ARG A 206 58.92 35.73 -43.22
CA ARG A 206 60.02 35.27 -44.08
C ARG A 206 59.82 35.66 -45.55
N ALA A 207 58.59 35.68 -46.04
CA ALA A 207 58.27 36.11 -47.40
C ALA A 207 58.52 37.62 -47.60
N THR A 208 58.14 38.43 -46.60
CA THR A 208 58.39 39.88 -46.60
C THR A 208 59.87 40.24 -46.40
N GLU A 209 60.63 39.47 -45.61
CA GLU A 209 62.10 39.58 -45.56
C GLU A 209 62.77 39.18 -46.89
N ALA A 210 62.24 38.18 -47.60
CA ALA A 210 62.73 37.78 -48.93
C ALA A 210 62.41 38.81 -50.03
N GLU A 211 61.30 39.57 -49.91
CA GLU A 211 60.98 40.69 -50.81
C GLU A 211 61.79 41.96 -50.51
N SER A 212 62.18 42.21 -49.24
CA SER A 212 62.96 43.38 -48.82
C SER A 212 64.42 43.40 -49.34
N LEU A 213 64.96 42.26 -49.78
CA LEU A 213 66.31 42.16 -50.36
C LEU A 213 66.40 42.53 -51.87
N ARG A 214 65.30 42.93 -52.50
CA ARG A 214 65.30 43.53 -53.85
C ARG A 214 65.09 45.04 -53.78
N VAL A 215 66.12 45.75 -53.34
CA VAL A 215 66.26 47.18 -53.63
C VAL A 215 66.61 47.31 -55.12
N ILE A 216 65.63 47.64 -55.96
CA ILE A 216 65.88 48.14 -57.31
C ILE A 216 66.01 49.66 -57.18
N GLU A 217 67.24 50.14 -57.08
CA GLU A 217 67.58 51.56 -57.19
C GLU A 217 67.48 51.98 -58.67
N VAL A 218 66.36 52.58 -59.05
CA VAL A 218 66.17 53.12 -60.41
C VAL A 218 66.71 54.54 -60.44
N THR A 219 67.93 54.70 -60.96
CA THR A 219 68.49 56.00 -61.36
C THR A 219 68.07 56.30 -62.80
N PHE A 220 67.17 57.28 -62.98
CA PHE A 220 66.77 57.73 -64.32
C PHE A 220 67.87 58.60 -64.96
N GLY A 221 68.26 58.26 -66.18
CA GLY A 221 69.26 59.00 -66.97
C GLY A 221 68.75 60.37 -67.47
N PRO A 222 69.66 61.27 -67.86
CA PRO A 222 69.35 62.67 -68.18
C PRO A 222 68.39 62.85 -69.36
N GLU A 223 68.27 61.90 -70.29
CA GLU A 223 67.25 61.94 -71.34
C GLU A 223 65.81 61.75 -70.79
N ALA A 224 65.61 60.85 -69.83
CA ALA A 224 64.29 60.57 -69.25
C ALA A 224 63.77 61.76 -68.42
N SER A 225 64.67 62.45 -67.70
CA SER A 225 64.30 63.67 -66.98
C SER A 225 63.83 64.79 -67.92
N ARG A 226 64.41 64.87 -69.12
CA ARG A 226 64.06 65.88 -70.13
C ARG A 226 62.73 65.56 -70.85
N GLU A 227 62.43 64.27 -71.05
CA GLU A 227 61.11 63.82 -71.53
C GLU A 227 60.01 64.08 -70.50
N ILE A 228 60.28 63.83 -69.21
CA ILE A 228 59.34 64.13 -68.12
C ILE A 228 59.07 65.64 -68.04
N ASP A 229 60.09 66.49 -68.11
CA ASP A 229 59.90 67.95 -68.09
C ASP A 229 59.11 68.46 -69.31
N ASN A 230 59.32 67.87 -70.49
CA ASN A 230 58.52 68.19 -71.67
C ASN A 230 57.06 67.71 -71.52
N ALA A 231 56.85 66.51 -70.98
CA ALA A 231 55.52 65.98 -70.73
C ALA A 231 54.76 66.82 -69.68
N ILE A 232 55.44 67.29 -68.63
CA ILE A 232 54.88 68.20 -67.62
C ILE A 232 54.51 69.55 -68.25
N LYS A 233 55.34 70.11 -69.14
CA LYS A 233 55.01 71.34 -69.88
C LYS A 233 53.79 71.18 -70.78
N VAL A 234 53.70 70.07 -71.51
CA VAL A 234 52.56 69.77 -72.38
C VAL A 234 51.29 69.59 -71.55
N LEU A 235 51.37 68.87 -70.42
CA LEU A 235 50.24 68.67 -69.52
C LEU A 235 49.77 69.99 -68.91
N SER A 236 50.69 70.85 -68.46
CA SER A 236 50.37 72.18 -67.93
C SER A 236 49.66 73.06 -68.96
N GLY A 237 50.14 73.08 -70.20
CA GLY A 237 49.47 73.81 -71.29
C GLY A 237 48.09 73.24 -71.63
N THR A 238 47.93 71.91 -71.55
CA THR A 238 46.64 71.24 -71.79
C THR A 238 45.63 71.56 -70.69
N ILE A 239 46.07 71.63 -69.42
CA ILE A 239 45.24 72.03 -68.29
C ILE A 239 44.86 73.52 -68.40
N GLU A 240 45.78 74.41 -68.79
CA GLU A 240 45.46 75.83 -69.02
C GLU A 240 44.43 76.01 -70.14
N ILE A 241 44.56 75.26 -71.24
CA ILE A 241 43.55 75.26 -72.31
C ILE A 241 42.21 74.75 -71.77
N ALA A 242 42.18 73.65 -71.01
CA ALA A 242 40.95 73.10 -70.44
C ALA A 242 40.28 74.06 -69.42
N ILE A 243 41.07 74.78 -68.60
CA ILE A 243 40.56 75.79 -67.68
C ILE A 243 39.99 76.99 -68.45
N THR A 244 40.66 77.40 -69.54
CA THR A 244 40.18 78.49 -70.39
C THR A 244 38.89 78.11 -71.12
N ASP A 245 38.79 76.88 -71.61
CA ASP A 245 37.61 76.35 -72.29
C ASP A 245 36.44 76.17 -71.32
N PHE A 246 36.71 75.71 -70.10
CA PHE A 246 35.71 75.64 -69.03
C PHE A 246 35.23 77.03 -68.60
N SER A 247 36.15 78.00 -68.44
CA SER A 247 35.81 79.38 -68.11
C SER A 247 34.99 80.07 -69.20
N ASN A 248 35.29 79.81 -70.48
CA ASN A 248 34.51 80.28 -71.62
C ASN A 248 33.13 79.61 -71.69
N THR A 249 33.04 78.32 -71.35
CA THR A 249 31.76 77.60 -71.32
C THR A 249 30.85 78.10 -70.20
N ILE A 250 31.40 78.39 -69.02
CA ILE A 250 30.67 79.02 -67.91
C ILE A 250 30.27 80.46 -68.26
N SER A 251 31.15 81.24 -68.88
CA SER A 251 30.85 82.63 -69.27
C SER A 251 29.80 82.71 -70.41
N ALA A 252 29.77 81.73 -71.33
CA ALA A 252 28.74 81.58 -72.34
C ALA A 252 27.40 81.06 -71.79
N HIS A 253 27.40 80.45 -70.59
CA HIS A 253 26.21 80.11 -69.80
C HIS A 253 25.83 81.19 -68.78
N GLY A 254 26.35 82.42 -68.95
CA GLY A 254 25.87 83.61 -68.28
C GLY A 254 24.45 83.97 -68.72
N ALA A 255 23.46 83.26 -68.19
CA ALA A 255 22.09 83.70 -67.85
C ALA A 255 21.12 82.52 -67.70
N PHE A 256 21.29 81.63 -66.71
CA PHE A 256 20.23 80.74 -66.20
C PHE A 256 20.65 80.25 -64.81
N ASP A 257 19.88 80.30 -63.72
CA ASP A 257 18.56 80.85 -63.44
C ASP A 257 18.48 80.90 -61.90
N MET A 258 18.70 82.07 -61.28
CA MET A 258 18.67 82.24 -59.80
C MET A 258 17.33 81.82 -59.18
N SER A 259 16.30 81.61 -60.01
CA SER A 259 14.98 81.11 -59.62
C SER A 259 14.96 79.64 -59.18
N GLN A 260 15.97 78.83 -59.51
CA GLN A 260 16.03 77.42 -59.06
C GLN A 260 16.69 77.23 -57.68
N LEU A 261 17.47 78.21 -57.21
CA LEU A 261 18.12 78.18 -55.89
C LEU A 261 17.19 78.66 -54.76
N GLU A 262 16.25 79.56 -55.04
CA GLU A 262 15.20 79.97 -54.07
C GLU A 262 14.12 78.90 -53.85
N ALA A 263 13.88 78.03 -54.84
CA ALA A 263 12.91 76.93 -54.72
C ALA A 263 13.37 75.82 -53.75
N ILE A 264 14.69 75.61 -53.62
CA ILE A 264 15.27 74.58 -52.73
C ILE A 264 15.42 75.11 -51.30
N GLN A 265 15.65 76.43 -51.12
CA GLN A 265 15.70 77.06 -49.80
C GLN A 265 14.32 77.17 -49.13
N ASN A 266 13.25 77.42 -49.88
CA ASN A 266 11.90 77.53 -49.30
C ASN A 266 11.25 76.18 -48.91
N MET A 267 11.74 75.05 -49.44
CA MET A 267 11.30 73.71 -49.03
C MET A 267 12.00 73.18 -47.77
N SER A 268 13.07 73.82 -47.31
CA SER A 268 13.85 73.39 -46.13
C SER A 268 13.53 74.17 -44.84
N ALA A 269 12.52 75.04 -44.86
CA ALA A 269 12.10 75.89 -43.72
C ALA A 269 10.66 75.64 -43.22
N THR A 270 10.02 74.55 -43.64
CA THR A 270 8.72 74.10 -43.10
C THR A 270 8.75 72.61 -42.77
N HIS A 271 9.52 72.24 -41.74
CA HIS A 271 9.27 71.11 -40.85
C HIS A 271 10.09 71.23 -39.58
#